data_AF-A0A6A6J367-F1
#
_entry.id   AF-A0A6A6J367-F1
#
_cell.length_a   1.000
_cell.length_b   1.000
_cell.length_c   1.000
_cell.angle_alpha   90.00
_cell.angle_beta   90.00
_cell.angle_gamma   90.00
#
_symmetry.space_group_name_H-M   'P 1'
#
loop_
_entity.id
_entity.type
_entity.pdbx_description
1 polymer ?
#
loop_
_entity_poly.entity_id
_entity_poly.type
_entity_poly.pdbx_seq_one_letter_code
_entity_poly.pdbx_strand_id
1 'polypeptide(L)'
;MTDLSKRDSMEATVSDLKTKMETTHLSAAASKQRRPLGLTDLPPSVRNRIYAHVLDTELVNAGQPNVAYAHAIKDGVLHFSASRRPFPVSTSMFYVNKQIGQEAREYFYEKGLWVRFEVYSADARHAKTMLEDSGVLFATAAPAVLERCMLHAMDLTLVEKGSAQKRALVMFPAQYLPRLINFMEQASRASGTWAPSHKLWMSVLNTYALEVARVQGDLLELFRLLTNVGGVTVEKGNLLEGYAEALQASILAAEFTAEAWLGMVSETAERAEDVLRGKRDVDAAAQQAQSAIIAMTYGYLTRAETLHSQPEDFHKSIQRLRWRCELALGRALAAKHADTPNKSNASWLSDTSIPLQTRKAAAKDLLAAETATSHALSLATDSASPASNPWFQTLPPELIPPNKAEWFTDEERGRTWYACGIVHTALGECLFAAGDLERAERLWPGGEKEGVKEAFARAREGIDWNVRPGVGLKRAAGVAREE
;
A
#
# COMPACT_ATOMS: atom_id res chain seq x y z
N MET A 1 68.73 -10.96 16.21
CA MET A 1 68.59 -12.04 15.22
C MET A 1 67.30 -12.76 15.56
N THR A 2 66.16 -12.33 14.99
CA THR A 2 65.53 -12.90 13.76
C THR A 2 65.00 -14.31 14.06
N ASP A 3 63.72 -14.67 13.90
CA ASP A 3 62.72 -14.17 12.95
C ASP A 3 61.26 -14.39 13.40
N LEU A 4 60.41 -13.46 12.96
CA LEU A 4 58.97 -13.58 12.85
C LEU A 4 58.60 -14.61 11.77
N SER A 5 58.03 -15.75 12.15
CA SER A 5 57.24 -16.56 11.21
C SER A 5 55.77 -16.17 11.28
N LYS A 6 55.29 -15.55 10.21
CA LYS A 6 53.87 -15.32 9.91
C LYS A 6 53.07 -16.61 10.19
N ARG A 7 52.07 -16.54 11.08
CA ARG A 7 51.02 -17.54 11.17
C ARG A 7 50.10 -17.34 9.97
N ASP A 8 50.29 -18.17 8.94
CA ASP A 8 49.29 -18.34 7.90
C ASP A 8 48.02 -18.94 8.53
N SER A 9 46.88 -18.29 8.28
CA SER A 9 45.54 -18.68 8.72
C SER A 9 45.00 -19.90 7.97
N MET A 10 45.84 -20.91 7.69
CA MET A 10 45.48 -22.12 6.94
C MET A 10 46.04 -23.42 7.54
N GLU A 11 46.22 -23.49 8.85
CA GLU A 11 46.41 -24.79 9.54
C GLU A 11 45.29 -25.00 10.57
N ALA A 12 44.07 -25.14 10.08
CA ALA A 12 43.04 -25.87 10.81
C ALA A 12 43.34 -27.35 10.65
N THR A 13 44.02 -27.94 11.64
CA THR A 13 44.27 -29.38 11.71
C THR A 13 42.97 -30.15 11.56
N VAL A 14 42.93 -31.11 10.63
CA VAL A 14 41.77 -31.94 10.24
C VAL A 14 41.10 -32.63 11.45
N SER A 15 41.80 -32.78 12.57
CA SER A 15 41.28 -33.27 13.84
C SER A 15 40.22 -32.37 14.48
N ASP A 16 40.34 -31.04 14.37
CA ASP A 16 39.38 -30.08 14.97
C ASP A 16 38.07 -29.95 14.17
N LEU A 17 38.11 -30.26 12.88
CA LEU A 17 36.93 -30.32 12.01
C LEU A 17 36.08 -31.56 12.29
N LYS A 18 36.71 -32.70 12.59
CA LYS A 18 35.99 -33.94 12.94
C LYS A 18 35.24 -33.82 14.26
N THR A 19 35.85 -33.25 15.29
CA THR A 19 35.19 -33.01 16.58
C THR A 19 34.05 -31.99 16.48
N LYS A 20 34.19 -30.92 15.68
CA LYS A 20 33.07 -29.99 15.44
C LYS A 20 31.94 -30.61 14.62
N MET A 21 32.23 -31.49 13.67
CA MET A 21 31.21 -32.21 12.89
C MET A 21 30.45 -33.25 13.72
N GLU A 22 31.10 -33.96 14.63
CA GLU A 22 30.43 -34.93 15.52
C GLU A 22 29.58 -34.23 16.60
N THR A 23 29.95 -33.02 17.03
CA THR A 23 29.10 -32.22 17.95
C THR A 23 27.93 -31.51 17.27
N THR A 24 27.84 -31.51 15.93
CA THR A 24 26.71 -30.97 15.16
C THR A 24 25.72 -32.05 14.72
N HIS A 25 25.55 -33.10 15.51
CA HIS A 25 24.34 -33.91 15.40
C HIS A 25 23.15 -33.13 16.00
N LEU A 26 22.28 -32.63 15.12
CA LEU A 26 20.91 -32.24 15.49
C LEU A 26 20.25 -33.48 16.11
N SER A 27 20.30 -33.58 17.44
CA SER A 27 19.48 -34.53 18.17
C SER A 27 18.06 -34.28 17.72
N ALA A 28 17.45 -35.28 17.07
CA ALA A 28 16.04 -35.27 16.71
C ALA A 28 15.22 -35.30 18.00
N ALA A 29 15.14 -34.15 18.67
CA ALA A 29 14.09 -33.89 19.63
C ALA A 29 12.79 -34.07 18.85
N ALA A 30 11.96 -35.01 19.30
CA ALA A 30 10.67 -35.36 18.72
C ALA A 30 10.01 -34.12 18.13
N SER A 31 9.98 -34.04 16.80
CA SER A 31 9.52 -32.85 16.12
C SER A 31 8.07 -32.63 16.52
N LYS A 32 7.81 -31.54 17.26
CA LYS A 32 6.50 -30.88 17.23
C LYS A 32 6.10 -30.86 15.76
N GLN A 33 4.97 -31.49 15.42
CA GLN A 33 4.50 -31.60 14.04
C GLN A 33 4.76 -30.28 13.32
N ARG A 34 5.75 -30.25 12.42
CA ARG A 34 6.06 -29.04 11.66
C ARG A 34 4.81 -28.78 10.85
N ARG A 35 4.09 -27.71 11.18
CA ARG A 35 2.96 -27.22 10.38
C ARG A 35 3.46 -27.19 8.93
N PRO A 36 2.73 -27.79 7.97
CA PRO A 36 3.14 -27.72 6.58
C PRO A 36 3.28 -26.23 6.23
N LEU A 37 4.49 -25.84 5.81
CA LEU A 37 4.77 -24.45 5.43
C LEU A 37 3.94 -24.12 4.20
N GLY A 38 3.06 -23.13 4.32
CA GLY A 38 2.22 -22.62 3.25
C GLY A 38 2.84 -21.38 2.59
N LEU A 39 2.26 -20.92 1.47
CA LEU A 39 2.71 -19.67 0.84
C LEU A 39 2.51 -18.44 1.72
N THR A 40 1.59 -18.50 2.69
CA THR A 40 1.36 -17.45 3.69
C THR A 40 2.53 -17.26 4.64
N ASP A 41 3.38 -18.28 4.80
CA ASP A 41 4.61 -18.24 5.58
C ASP A 41 5.78 -17.59 4.80
N LEU A 42 5.61 -17.36 3.49
CA LEU A 42 6.60 -16.63 2.69
C LEU A 42 6.52 -15.12 2.93
N PRO A 43 7.67 -14.42 2.84
CA PRO A 43 7.69 -12.97 2.83
C PRO A 43 6.72 -12.38 1.78
N PRO A 44 5.96 -11.32 2.09
CA PRO A 44 4.99 -10.73 1.18
C PRO A 44 5.56 -10.39 -0.20
N SER A 45 6.83 -9.97 -0.30
CA SER A 45 7.50 -9.68 -1.56
C SER A 45 7.65 -10.91 -2.47
N VAL A 46 7.97 -12.08 -1.89
CA VAL A 46 8.11 -13.35 -2.61
C VAL A 46 6.73 -13.91 -2.94
N ARG A 47 5.82 -13.89 -1.97
CA ARG A 47 4.43 -14.35 -2.12
C ARG A 47 3.70 -13.55 -3.20
N ASN A 48 3.81 -12.22 -3.18
CA ASN A 48 3.17 -11.35 -4.17
C ASN A 48 3.78 -11.53 -5.57
N ARG A 49 5.08 -11.81 -5.69
CA ARG A 49 5.70 -12.18 -6.97
C ARG A 49 5.21 -13.52 -7.51
N ILE A 50 5.05 -14.50 -6.63
CA ILE A 50 4.50 -15.81 -6.98
C ILE A 50 3.04 -15.65 -7.42
N TYR A 51 2.22 -14.90 -6.66
CA TYR A 51 0.84 -14.60 -7.06
C TYR A 51 0.77 -13.80 -8.35
N ALA A 52 1.64 -12.80 -8.54
CA ALA A 52 1.76 -12.09 -9.79
C ALA A 52 2.03 -13.09 -10.92
N HIS A 53 3.09 -13.89 -10.89
CA HIS A 53 3.39 -14.86 -11.95
C HIS A 53 2.34 -15.96 -12.17
N VAL A 54 1.60 -16.36 -11.13
CA VAL A 54 0.55 -17.38 -11.22
C VAL A 54 -0.76 -16.81 -11.77
N LEU A 55 -1.06 -15.53 -11.51
CA LEU A 55 -2.20 -14.81 -12.09
C LEU A 55 -1.87 -14.26 -13.49
N ASP A 56 -0.60 -13.92 -13.69
CA ASP A 56 0.05 -13.46 -14.92
C ASP A 56 0.46 -14.64 -15.81
N THR A 57 -0.27 -15.76 -15.72
CA THR A 57 -0.21 -16.82 -16.74
C THR A 57 -0.84 -16.33 -18.05
N GLU A 58 -0.24 -15.30 -18.64
CA GLU A 58 -0.25 -15.04 -20.07
C GLU A 58 0.25 -16.25 -20.87
N LEU A 59 0.92 -17.23 -20.24
CA LEU A 59 1.31 -18.50 -20.87
C LEU A 59 0.16 -19.51 -21.11
N VAL A 60 -1.07 -19.26 -20.63
CA VAL A 60 -2.22 -20.07 -21.06
C VAL A 60 -2.81 -19.56 -22.38
N ASN A 61 -2.54 -18.30 -22.75
CA ASN A 61 -3.15 -17.61 -23.90
C ASN A 61 -2.15 -16.84 -24.78
N ALA A 62 -0.88 -17.28 -24.84
CA ALA A 62 0.03 -16.82 -25.89
C ALA A 62 -0.53 -17.26 -27.26
N GLY A 63 -1.21 -16.34 -27.94
CA GLY A 63 -1.75 -16.54 -29.29
C GLY A 63 -3.25 -16.86 -29.43
N GLN A 64 -4.05 -16.88 -28.35
CA GLN A 64 -5.51 -16.98 -28.43
C GLN A 64 -6.23 -16.07 -27.40
N PRO A 65 -7.40 -15.49 -27.74
CA PRO A 65 -8.11 -14.57 -26.85
C PRO A 65 -8.57 -15.25 -25.55
N ASN A 66 -8.34 -14.56 -24.42
CA ASN A 66 -8.83 -14.94 -23.10
C ASN A 66 -10.36 -15.21 -23.16
N VAL A 67 -10.80 -16.45 -22.96
CA VAL A 67 -12.23 -16.84 -22.81
C VAL A 67 -13.14 -16.21 -23.88
N ALA A 68 -13.42 -16.91 -24.98
CA ALA A 68 -14.40 -16.40 -25.94
C ALA A 68 -15.80 -16.31 -25.27
N TYR A 69 -16.29 -15.09 -25.05
CA TYR A 69 -17.65 -14.84 -24.58
C TYR A 69 -18.61 -14.90 -25.78
N ALA A 70 -19.51 -15.87 -25.77
CA ALA A 70 -20.69 -15.82 -26.62
C ALA A 70 -21.69 -14.84 -26.00
N HIS A 71 -22.40 -14.07 -26.84
CA HIS A 71 -23.34 -13.06 -26.39
C HIS A 71 -24.66 -13.19 -27.13
N ALA A 72 -25.75 -12.84 -26.45
CA ALA A 72 -27.07 -12.67 -27.04
C ALA A 72 -27.64 -11.31 -26.60
N ILE A 73 -28.31 -10.60 -27.51
CA ILE A 73 -29.03 -9.38 -27.17
C ILE A 73 -30.46 -9.79 -26.81
N LYS A 74 -30.85 -9.56 -25.55
CA LYS A 74 -32.22 -9.78 -25.08
C LYS A 74 -32.71 -8.48 -24.44
N ASP A 75 -33.89 -8.03 -24.85
CA ASP A 75 -34.50 -6.77 -24.37
C ASP A 75 -33.57 -5.55 -24.51
N GLY A 76 -32.70 -5.56 -25.53
CA GLY A 76 -31.71 -4.50 -25.77
C GLY A 76 -30.50 -4.51 -24.84
N VAL A 77 -30.37 -5.49 -23.94
CA VAL A 77 -29.23 -5.69 -23.03
C VAL A 77 -28.39 -6.87 -23.50
N LEU A 78 -27.07 -6.77 -23.38
CA LEU A 78 -26.14 -7.84 -23.67
C LEU A 78 -26.15 -8.88 -22.55
N HIS A 79 -26.48 -10.12 -22.91
CA HIS A 79 -26.32 -11.29 -22.09
C HIS A 79 -25.08 -12.06 -22.53
N PHE A 80 -24.14 -12.25 -21.61
CA PHE A 80 -22.89 -12.96 -21.88
C PHE A 80 -22.98 -14.40 -21.38
N SER A 81 -22.38 -15.30 -22.14
CA SER A 81 -22.20 -16.71 -21.83
C SER A 81 -20.78 -17.09 -22.21
N ALA A 82 -20.01 -17.66 -21.29
CA ALA A 82 -18.63 -17.99 -21.58
C ALA A 82 -18.58 -19.36 -22.26
N SER A 83 -17.85 -19.48 -23.38
CA SER A 83 -17.61 -20.78 -24.04
C SER A 83 -16.83 -21.76 -23.15
N ARG A 84 -16.12 -21.23 -22.14
CA ARG A 84 -15.43 -21.95 -21.06
C ARG A 84 -15.65 -21.16 -19.77
N ARG A 85 -15.58 -21.79 -18.59
CA ARG A 85 -15.65 -21.02 -17.34
C ARG A 85 -14.56 -19.94 -17.35
N PRO A 86 -14.88 -18.65 -17.10
CA PRO A 86 -13.91 -17.55 -17.17
C PRO A 86 -12.75 -17.70 -16.18
N PHE A 87 -12.90 -18.60 -15.22
CA PHE A 87 -11.87 -19.11 -14.33
C PHE A 87 -11.57 -20.59 -14.66
N PRO A 88 -10.52 -20.93 -15.43
CA PRO A 88 -10.19 -22.32 -15.71
C PRO A 88 -9.67 -23.02 -14.44
N VAL A 89 -10.25 -24.17 -14.09
CA VAL A 89 -9.81 -25.04 -12.95
C VAL A 89 -9.16 -26.33 -13.48
N SER A 90 -8.52 -26.31 -14.64
CA SER A 90 -8.06 -27.55 -15.27
C SER A 90 -6.88 -27.37 -16.21
N THR A 91 -5.69 -27.15 -15.64
CA THR A 91 -4.41 -27.51 -16.28
C THR A 91 -3.55 -28.22 -15.25
N SER A 92 -2.61 -29.06 -15.69
CA SER A 92 -1.79 -29.94 -14.85
C SER A 92 -0.89 -29.18 -13.86
N MET A 93 -0.50 -27.94 -14.16
CA MET A 93 0.11 -27.05 -13.15
C MET A 93 -0.86 -26.72 -12.01
N PHE A 94 -2.18 -26.69 -12.26
CA PHE A 94 -3.23 -26.48 -11.26
C PHE A 94 -3.45 -27.64 -10.29
N TYR A 95 -2.87 -28.82 -10.51
CA TYR A 95 -2.93 -29.91 -9.51
C TYR A 95 -1.87 -29.74 -8.41
N VAL A 96 -0.74 -29.10 -8.70
CA VAL A 96 0.19 -28.58 -7.69
C VAL A 96 -0.27 -27.20 -7.18
N ASN A 97 -0.95 -26.43 -8.03
CA ASN A 97 -1.57 -25.13 -7.74
C ASN A 97 -3.02 -25.25 -7.18
N LYS A 98 -3.51 -26.43 -6.77
CA LYS A 98 -4.92 -26.53 -6.34
C LYS A 98 -5.13 -25.84 -5.01
N GLN A 99 -4.14 -25.95 -4.13
CA GLN A 99 -4.08 -25.29 -2.84
C GLN A 99 -3.68 -23.81 -3.00
N ILE A 100 -2.74 -23.48 -3.89
CA ILE A 100 -2.31 -22.09 -4.17
C ILE A 100 -3.40 -21.31 -4.90
N GLY A 101 -4.07 -21.92 -5.87
CA GLY A 101 -5.20 -21.34 -6.58
C GLY A 101 -6.47 -21.31 -5.75
N GLN A 102 -6.62 -22.24 -4.79
CA GLN A 102 -7.68 -22.18 -3.79
C GLN A 102 -7.37 -21.14 -2.70
N GLU A 103 -6.12 -20.95 -2.29
CA GLU A 103 -5.66 -19.91 -1.35
C GLU A 103 -5.59 -18.52 -2.00
N ALA A 104 -5.26 -18.42 -3.29
CA ALA A 104 -5.34 -17.17 -4.05
C ALA A 104 -6.81 -16.84 -4.34
N ARG A 105 -7.62 -17.83 -4.75
CA ARG A 105 -9.07 -17.63 -4.83
C ARG A 105 -9.64 -17.27 -3.47
N GLU A 106 -9.35 -18.00 -2.41
CA GLU A 106 -9.78 -17.69 -1.05
C GLU A 106 -9.28 -16.30 -0.69
N TYR A 107 -8.00 -15.96 -0.79
CA TYR A 107 -7.48 -14.61 -0.57
C TYR A 107 -8.22 -13.52 -1.38
N PHE A 108 -8.51 -13.70 -2.67
CA PHE A 108 -9.21 -12.68 -3.48
C PHE A 108 -10.73 -12.67 -3.28
N TYR A 109 -11.36 -13.81 -3.02
CA TYR A 109 -12.78 -13.93 -2.67
C TYR A 109 -13.04 -13.53 -1.20
N GLU A 110 -12.06 -13.69 -0.32
CA GLU A 110 -12.03 -13.32 1.10
C GLU A 110 -11.68 -11.84 1.28
N LYS A 111 -10.87 -11.25 0.38
CA LYS A 111 -10.54 -9.80 0.36
C LYS A 111 -11.59 -8.92 -0.34
N GLY A 112 -12.59 -9.49 -1.02
CA GLY A 112 -13.88 -8.82 -1.29
C GLY A 112 -13.94 -7.69 -2.33
N LEU A 113 -12.86 -7.31 -3.04
CA LEU A 113 -12.91 -6.16 -3.95
C LEU A 113 -13.40 -6.50 -5.36
N TRP A 114 -14.72 -6.43 -5.56
CA TRP A 114 -15.36 -6.53 -6.87
C TRP A 114 -15.87 -5.19 -7.37
N VAL A 115 -15.86 -5.03 -8.69
CA VAL A 115 -16.40 -3.87 -9.39
C VAL A 115 -17.61 -4.30 -10.19
N ARG A 116 -18.74 -3.62 -10.00
CA ARG A 116 -19.92 -3.72 -10.85
C ARG A 116 -19.85 -2.62 -11.89
N PHE A 117 -19.87 -3.00 -13.16
CA PHE A 117 -19.67 -2.08 -14.28
C PHE A 117 -20.88 -2.04 -15.20
N GLU A 118 -21.44 -0.85 -15.37
CA GLU A 118 -22.56 -0.57 -16.25
C GLU A 118 -22.13 0.27 -17.45
N VAL A 119 -22.65 -0.08 -18.64
CA VAL A 119 -22.43 0.68 -19.87
C VAL A 119 -23.77 1.14 -20.42
N TYR A 120 -23.94 2.45 -20.53
CA TYR A 120 -25.09 3.08 -21.18
C TYR A 120 -24.65 3.63 -22.54
N SER A 121 -25.28 3.13 -23.60
CA SER A 121 -25.01 3.55 -24.99
C SER A 121 -26.26 3.38 -25.83
N ALA A 122 -26.40 4.19 -26.88
CA ALA A 122 -27.47 4.00 -27.84
C ALA A 122 -27.30 2.69 -28.63
N ASP A 123 -26.06 2.22 -28.82
CA ASP A 123 -25.72 1.05 -29.63
C ASP A 123 -25.17 -0.12 -28.78
N ALA A 124 -25.91 -1.24 -28.78
CA ALA A 124 -25.51 -2.46 -28.10
C ALA A 124 -24.25 -3.10 -28.73
N ARG A 125 -24.01 -2.93 -30.03
CA ARG A 125 -22.80 -3.45 -30.68
C ARG A 125 -21.58 -2.68 -30.24
N HIS A 126 -21.69 -1.36 -30.13
CA HIS A 126 -20.60 -0.52 -29.62
C HIS A 126 -20.27 -0.86 -28.16
N ALA A 127 -21.28 -1.00 -27.29
CA ALA A 127 -21.07 -1.42 -25.90
C ALA A 127 -20.38 -2.79 -25.78
N LYS A 128 -20.72 -3.72 -26.68
CA LYS A 128 -20.07 -5.03 -26.76
C LYS A 128 -18.60 -4.88 -27.14
N THR A 129 -18.29 -4.15 -28.21
CA THR A 129 -16.91 -3.92 -28.66
C THR A 129 -16.07 -3.26 -27.57
N MET A 130 -16.58 -2.24 -26.88
CA MET A 130 -15.87 -1.62 -25.75
C MET A 130 -15.53 -2.62 -24.65
N LEU A 131 -16.44 -3.54 -24.31
CA LEU A 131 -16.18 -4.56 -23.29
C LEU A 131 -15.17 -5.60 -23.77
N GLU A 132 -15.25 -6.07 -25.01
CA GLU A 132 -14.28 -7.01 -25.59
C GLU A 132 -12.88 -6.39 -25.65
N ASP A 133 -12.77 -5.16 -26.16
CA ASP A 133 -11.51 -4.44 -26.32
C ASP A 133 -10.90 -4.01 -24.98
N SER A 134 -11.71 -3.81 -23.94
CA SER A 134 -11.22 -3.49 -22.58
C SER A 134 -10.38 -4.62 -21.97
N GLY A 135 -10.49 -5.86 -22.47
CA GLY A 135 -9.75 -7.01 -21.97
C GLY A 135 -10.10 -7.41 -20.52
N VAL A 136 -11.21 -6.90 -19.99
CA VAL A 136 -11.71 -7.22 -18.64
C VAL A 136 -12.32 -8.62 -18.63
N LEU A 137 -11.95 -9.43 -17.63
CA LEU A 137 -12.58 -10.72 -17.41
C LEU A 137 -13.67 -10.61 -16.36
N PHE A 138 -14.91 -10.90 -16.75
CA PHE A 138 -16.09 -10.64 -15.94
C PHE A 138 -16.99 -11.88 -15.77
N ALA A 139 -17.82 -11.85 -14.72
CA ALA A 139 -18.79 -12.88 -14.43
C ALA A 139 -19.93 -12.87 -15.47
N THR A 140 -20.30 -14.05 -15.98
CA THR A 140 -21.39 -14.23 -16.95
C THR A 140 -22.75 -14.45 -16.28
N ALA A 141 -22.96 -13.92 -15.08
CA ALA A 141 -24.25 -14.02 -14.41
C ALA A 141 -25.30 -13.18 -15.15
N ALA A 142 -26.57 -13.59 -15.07
CA ALA A 142 -27.65 -12.83 -15.69
C ALA A 142 -27.73 -11.42 -15.08
N PRO A 143 -28.05 -10.36 -15.87
CA PRO A 143 -28.13 -8.98 -15.37
C PRO A 143 -28.99 -8.82 -14.12
N ALA A 144 -30.15 -9.48 -14.05
CA ALA A 144 -31.04 -9.44 -12.89
C ALA A 144 -30.42 -9.98 -11.60
N VAL A 145 -29.43 -10.89 -11.69
CA VAL A 145 -28.68 -11.38 -10.52
C VAL A 145 -27.63 -10.36 -10.09
N LEU A 146 -26.95 -9.75 -11.06
CA LEU A 146 -25.94 -8.72 -10.82
C LEU A 146 -26.53 -7.45 -10.20
N GLU A 147 -27.74 -7.05 -10.61
CA GLU A 147 -28.45 -5.90 -10.05
C GLU A 147 -28.75 -6.07 -8.55
N ARG A 148 -29.01 -7.30 -8.11
CA ARG A 148 -29.31 -7.62 -6.70
C ARG A 148 -28.05 -7.90 -5.87
N CYS A 149 -26.89 -8.00 -6.51
CA CYS A 149 -25.65 -8.32 -5.83
C CYS A 149 -25.14 -7.09 -5.07
N MET A 150 -25.15 -7.17 -3.74
CA MET A 150 -24.60 -6.11 -2.87
C MET A 150 -23.18 -6.42 -2.39
N LEU A 151 -22.61 -7.56 -2.81
CA LEU A 151 -21.28 -8.02 -2.39
C LEU A 151 -20.20 -7.53 -3.36
N HIS A 152 -20.07 -6.21 -3.49
CA HIS A 152 -19.05 -5.57 -4.30
C HIS A 152 -18.56 -4.26 -3.66
N ALA A 153 -17.35 -3.85 -4.01
CA ALA A 153 -16.69 -2.70 -3.42
C ALA A 153 -17.03 -1.40 -4.16
N MET A 154 -17.18 -1.46 -5.49
CA MET A 154 -17.38 -0.27 -6.32
C MET A 154 -18.40 -0.47 -7.42
N ASP A 155 -19.26 0.52 -7.58
CA ASP A 155 -20.05 0.77 -8.77
C ASP A 155 -19.31 1.69 -9.72
N LEU A 156 -19.24 1.29 -10.99
CA LEU A 156 -18.69 2.08 -12.08
C LEU A 156 -19.71 2.12 -13.21
N THR A 157 -20.07 3.31 -13.65
CA THR A 157 -21.00 3.50 -14.77
C THR A 157 -20.38 4.39 -15.83
N LEU A 158 -20.33 3.90 -17.06
CA LEU A 158 -19.91 4.64 -18.24
C LEU A 158 -21.15 4.99 -19.08
N VAL A 159 -21.37 6.27 -19.35
CA VAL A 159 -22.46 6.74 -20.22
C VAL A 159 -21.89 7.42 -21.45
N GLU A 160 -22.19 6.86 -22.62
CA GLU A 160 -21.88 7.44 -23.91
C GLU A 160 -22.97 8.43 -24.33
N LYS A 161 -22.59 9.67 -24.68
CA LYS A 161 -23.42 10.72 -25.30
C LYS A 161 -24.74 10.98 -24.56
N GLY A 162 -24.74 10.82 -23.24
CA GLY A 162 -25.93 11.00 -22.40
C GLY A 162 -27.03 9.96 -22.62
N SER A 163 -26.69 8.78 -23.15
CA SER A 163 -27.66 7.70 -23.37
C SER A 163 -28.33 7.27 -22.05
N ALA A 164 -29.65 7.11 -22.08
CA ALA A 164 -30.42 6.53 -20.98
C ALA A 164 -30.56 4.99 -21.09
N GLN A 165 -30.01 4.38 -22.15
CA GLN A 165 -30.18 2.96 -22.43
C GLN A 165 -29.02 2.13 -21.87
N LYS A 166 -29.28 1.34 -20.82
CA LYS A 166 -28.32 0.37 -20.31
C LYS A 166 -28.13 -0.76 -21.32
N ARG A 167 -26.91 -0.96 -21.80
CA ARG A 167 -26.56 -2.00 -22.80
C ARG A 167 -25.78 -3.15 -22.22
N ALA A 168 -25.01 -2.92 -21.15
CA ALA A 168 -24.30 -3.97 -20.46
C ALA A 168 -24.27 -3.73 -18.95
N LEU A 169 -24.27 -4.82 -18.21
CA LEU A 169 -24.00 -4.89 -16.78
C LEU A 169 -23.13 -6.12 -16.55
N VAL A 170 -21.93 -5.91 -16.06
CA VAL A 170 -20.96 -6.97 -15.77
C VAL A 170 -20.34 -6.76 -14.40
N MET A 171 -19.73 -7.81 -13.84
CA MET A 171 -19.06 -7.74 -12.55
C MET A 171 -17.70 -8.42 -12.65
N PHE A 172 -16.64 -7.74 -12.23
CA PHE A 172 -15.26 -8.23 -12.35
C PHE A 172 -14.41 -7.93 -11.11
N PRO A 173 -13.36 -8.72 -10.84
CA PRO A 173 -12.42 -8.42 -9.75
C PRO A 173 -11.64 -7.13 -10.00
N ALA A 174 -11.46 -6.29 -8.97
CA ALA A 174 -10.80 -4.98 -9.09
C ALA A 174 -9.39 -5.02 -9.72
N GLN A 175 -8.69 -6.15 -9.68
CA GLN A 175 -7.39 -6.34 -10.37
C GLN A 175 -7.44 -6.10 -11.89
N TYR A 176 -8.61 -6.18 -12.52
CA TYR A 176 -8.77 -5.91 -13.95
C TYR A 176 -9.09 -4.44 -14.25
N LEU A 177 -9.31 -3.62 -13.23
CA LEU A 177 -9.58 -2.19 -13.38
C LEU A 177 -8.47 -1.44 -14.15
N PRO A 178 -7.17 -1.72 -13.97
CA PRO A 178 -6.12 -1.09 -14.78
C PRO A 178 -6.29 -1.33 -16.28
N ARG A 179 -6.83 -2.49 -16.69
CA ARG A 179 -7.07 -2.80 -18.12
C ARG A 179 -8.18 -1.94 -18.70
N LEU A 180 -9.27 -1.80 -17.95
CA LEU A 180 -10.39 -0.94 -18.33
C LEU A 180 -9.93 0.51 -18.47
N ILE A 181 -9.16 1.02 -17.50
CA ILE A 181 -8.66 2.39 -17.51
C ILE A 181 -7.68 2.60 -18.66
N ASN A 182 -6.76 1.67 -18.90
CA ASN A 182 -5.84 1.73 -20.04
C ASN A 182 -6.58 1.74 -21.39
N PHE A 183 -7.63 0.94 -21.53
CA PHE A 183 -8.49 0.99 -22.72
C PHE A 183 -9.12 2.38 -22.90
N MET A 184 -9.72 2.95 -21.85
CA MET A 184 -10.33 4.28 -21.91
C MET A 184 -9.30 5.37 -22.26
N GLU A 185 -8.09 5.26 -21.71
CA GLU A 185 -6.98 6.16 -21.96
C GLU A 185 -6.52 6.09 -23.42
N GLN A 186 -6.33 4.88 -23.96
CA GLN A 186 -5.99 4.65 -25.36
C GLN A 186 -7.09 5.12 -26.32
N ALA A 187 -8.36 4.87 -25.98
CA ALA A 187 -9.50 5.35 -26.76
C ALA A 187 -9.54 6.88 -26.81
N SER A 188 -9.26 7.54 -25.69
CA SER A 188 -9.15 9.00 -25.60
C SER A 188 -7.98 9.55 -26.44
N ARG A 189 -6.84 8.85 -26.47
CA ARG A 189 -5.69 9.25 -27.32
C ARG A 189 -5.96 9.04 -28.80
N ALA A 190 -6.62 7.93 -29.16
CA ALA A 190 -6.95 7.59 -30.53
C ALA A 190 -8.02 8.52 -31.12
N SER A 191 -8.92 9.04 -30.29
CA SER A 191 -9.98 9.96 -30.69
C SER A 191 -10.19 11.05 -29.65
N GLY A 192 -9.81 12.28 -30.00
CA GLY A 192 -9.96 13.44 -29.12
C GLY A 192 -11.41 13.79 -28.76
N THR A 193 -12.41 13.20 -29.43
CA THR A 193 -13.83 13.34 -29.08
C THR A 193 -14.35 12.21 -28.19
N TRP A 194 -13.57 11.14 -27.96
CA TRP A 194 -14.00 10.01 -27.16
C TRP A 194 -14.24 10.41 -25.72
N ALA A 195 -13.23 10.93 -25.00
CA ALA A 195 -13.39 11.31 -23.60
C ALA A 195 -14.48 12.38 -23.37
N PRO A 196 -14.57 13.46 -24.17
CA PRO A 196 -15.67 14.43 -24.07
C PRO A 196 -17.07 13.84 -24.32
N SER A 197 -17.16 12.75 -25.08
CA SER A 197 -18.44 12.07 -25.36
C SER A 197 -18.87 11.11 -24.25
N HIS A 198 -18.04 10.87 -23.25
CA HIS A 198 -18.33 9.91 -22.18
C HIS A 198 -18.45 10.60 -20.82
N LYS A 199 -19.28 10.01 -19.95
CA LYS A 199 -19.42 10.40 -18.56
C LYS A 199 -19.21 9.20 -17.64
N LEU A 200 -18.56 9.43 -16.51
CA LEU A 200 -18.28 8.41 -15.49
C LEU A 200 -19.05 8.69 -14.20
N TRP A 201 -19.70 7.68 -13.65
CA TRP A 201 -20.15 7.68 -12.26
C TRP A 201 -19.42 6.59 -11.49
N MET A 202 -18.90 6.94 -10.32
CA MET A 202 -18.14 6.05 -9.46
C MET A 202 -18.69 6.13 -8.03
N SER A 203 -18.95 4.99 -7.41
CA SER A 203 -19.35 4.92 -6.01
C SER A 203 -18.65 3.75 -5.32
N VAL A 204 -17.99 4.03 -4.19
CA VAL A 204 -17.44 2.99 -3.32
C VAL A 204 -18.50 2.65 -2.28
N LEU A 205 -18.95 1.39 -2.27
CA LEU A 205 -20.05 0.93 -1.43
C LEU A 205 -19.58 0.26 -0.14
N ASN A 206 -18.49 -0.51 -0.21
CA ASN A 206 -18.02 -1.33 0.91
C ASN A 206 -16.50 -1.27 1.02
N THR A 207 -16.02 -0.98 2.22
CA THR A 207 -14.60 -0.93 2.56
C THR A 207 -14.09 -2.22 3.20
N TYR A 208 -14.97 -3.18 3.50
CA TYR A 208 -14.65 -4.48 4.09
C TYR A 208 -13.78 -4.40 5.37
N ALA A 209 -14.01 -3.36 6.17
CA ALA A 209 -13.20 -3.04 7.36
C ALA A 209 -11.69 -2.83 7.07
N LEU A 210 -11.35 -2.54 5.80
CA LEU A 210 -10.03 -2.09 5.40
C LEU A 210 -9.92 -0.57 5.57
N GLU A 211 -8.69 -0.08 5.60
CA GLU A 211 -8.40 1.36 5.62
C GLU A 211 -8.96 2.04 4.38
N VAL A 212 -9.75 3.11 4.57
CA VAL A 212 -10.39 3.86 3.48
C VAL A 212 -9.36 4.34 2.46
N ALA A 213 -8.21 4.84 2.91
CA ALA A 213 -7.12 5.29 2.06
C ALA A 213 -6.62 4.20 1.10
N ARG A 214 -6.55 2.93 1.54
CA ARG A 214 -6.14 1.81 0.68
C ARG A 214 -7.23 1.43 -0.30
N VAL A 215 -8.48 1.35 0.16
CA VAL A 215 -9.61 0.99 -0.70
C VAL A 215 -9.80 2.01 -1.82
N GLN A 216 -9.78 3.31 -1.51
CA GLN A 216 -9.84 4.35 -2.55
C GLN A 216 -8.59 4.35 -3.44
N GLY A 217 -7.41 4.05 -2.87
CA GLY A 217 -6.18 3.87 -3.64
C GLY A 217 -6.29 2.78 -4.71
N ASP A 218 -6.73 1.59 -4.30
CA ASP A 218 -6.86 0.41 -5.17
C ASP A 218 -7.97 0.59 -6.21
N LEU A 219 -9.07 1.27 -5.86
CA LEU A 219 -10.27 1.35 -6.70
C LEU A 219 -10.36 2.63 -7.54
N LEU A 220 -9.78 3.75 -7.10
CA LEU A 220 -10.05 5.06 -7.70
C LEU A 220 -8.81 5.78 -8.21
N GLU A 221 -7.64 5.55 -7.62
CA GLU A 221 -6.46 6.39 -7.91
C GLU A 221 -6.00 6.30 -9.37
N LEU A 222 -6.13 5.12 -9.98
CA LEU A 222 -5.80 4.91 -11.40
C LEU A 222 -6.65 5.75 -12.35
N PHE A 223 -7.87 6.16 -11.97
CA PHE A 223 -8.70 6.98 -12.84
C PHE A 223 -8.11 8.36 -13.11
N ARG A 224 -7.14 8.83 -12.31
CA ARG A 224 -6.38 10.06 -12.59
C ARG A 224 -5.53 9.99 -13.87
N LEU A 225 -5.40 8.81 -14.47
CA LEU A 225 -4.87 8.65 -15.83
C LEU A 225 -5.79 9.24 -16.90
N LEU A 226 -7.09 9.32 -16.64
CA LEU A 226 -8.06 9.89 -17.56
C LEU A 226 -8.07 11.42 -17.40
N THR A 227 -8.18 12.11 -18.53
CA THR A 227 -8.32 13.57 -18.61
C THR A 227 -9.37 13.90 -19.67
N ASN A 228 -9.89 15.12 -19.63
CA ASN A 228 -10.84 15.65 -20.60
C ASN A 228 -12.14 14.82 -20.77
N VAL A 229 -12.56 14.13 -19.71
CA VAL A 229 -13.81 13.36 -19.73
C VAL A 229 -15.00 14.33 -19.68
N GLY A 230 -16.05 14.08 -20.47
CA GLY A 230 -17.20 14.99 -20.60
C GLY A 230 -18.08 15.15 -19.36
N GLY A 231 -17.82 14.38 -18.30
CA GLY A 231 -18.48 14.51 -17.01
C GLY A 231 -18.07 13.40 -16.06
N VAL A 232 -17.87 13.72 -14.78
CA VAL A 232 -17.53 12.74 -13.75
C VAL A 232 -18.29 13.04 -12.48
N THR A 233 -18.79 12.00 -11.82
CA THR A 233 -19.41 12.08 -10.50
C THR A 233 -18.86 10.97 -9.63
N VAL A 234 -18.30 11.34 -8.48
CA VAL A 234 -17.75 10.42 -7.49
C VAL A 234 -18.57 10.58 -6.20
N GLU A 235 -19.21 9.51 -5.75
CA GLU A 235 -19.98 9.54 -4.50
C GLU A 235 -19.06 9.59 -3.28
N LYS A 236 -19.34 10.51 -2.36
CA LYS A 236 -18.45 10.83 -1.23
C LYS A 236 -18.58 9.87 -0.03
N GLY A 237 -19.60 9.01 0.00
CA GLY A 237 -20.06 8.34 1.21
C GLY A 237 -19.01 7.50 1.95
N ASN A 238 -18.13 6.81 1.21
CA ASN A 238 -17.08 5.94 1.77
C ASN A 238 -15.67 6.39 1.39
N LEU A 239 -15.46 7.69 1.21
CA LEU A 239 -14.19 8.28 0.80
C LEU A 239 -13.69 9.28 1.84
N LEU A 240 -12.38 9.56 1.80
CA LEU A 240 -11.81 10.61 2.62
C LEU A 240 -12.28 12.00 2.17
N GLU A 241 -12.36 12.93 3.11
CA GLU A 241 -12.77 14.31 2.84
C GLU A 241 -11.89 14.95 1.76
N GLY A 242 -12.54 15.54 0.75
CA GLY A 242 -11.89 16.20 -0.38
C GLY A 242 -11.40 15.27 -1.49
N TYR A 243 -11.39 13.95 -1.28
CA TYR A 243 -10.86 13.00 -2.27
C TYR A 243 -11.71 12.95 -3.55
N ALA A 244 -13.03 12.89 -3.40
CA ALA A 244 -13.96 12.82 -4.52
C ALA A 244 -13.87 14.06 -5.43
N GLU A 245 -13.83 15.25 -4.84
CA GLU A 245 -13.70 16.52 -5.54
C GLU A 245 -12.37 16.61 -6.27
N ALA A 246 -11.27 16.24 -5.59
CA ALA A 246 -9.94 16.21 -6.18
C ALA A 246 -9.82 15.22 -7.35
N LEU A 247 -10.46 14.05 -7.24
CA LEU A 247 -10.50 13.06 -8.33
C LEU A 247 -11.33 13.57 -9.52
N GLN A 248 -12.52 14.11 -9.25
CA GLN A 248 -13.38 14.71 -10.27
C GLN A 248 -12.65 15.83 -11.03
N ALA A 249 -12.02 16.76 -10.30
CA ALA A 249 -11.28 17.87 -10.91
C ALA A 249 -10.14 17.36 -11.79
N SER A 250 -9.42 16.33 -11.35
CA SER A 250 -8.32 15.72 -12.11
C SER A 250 -8.80 15.09 -13.42
N ILE A 251 -9.93 14.38 -13.40
CA ILE A 251 -10.43 13.68 -14.60
C ILE A 251 -11.08 14.65 -15.60
N LEU A 252 -11.69 15.73 -15.10
CA LEU A 252 -12.31 16.78 -15.92
C LEU A 252 -11.29 17.75 -16.52
N ALA A 253 -10.08 17.84 -15.96
CA ALA A 253 -9.02 18.69 -16.48
C ALA A 253 -8.69 18.31 -17.94
N ALA A 254 -8.49 19.31 -18.81
CA ALA A 254 -8.21 19.07 -20.22
C ALA A 254 -6.92 18.26 -20.43
N GLU A 255 -5.91 18.52 -19.60
CA GLU A 255 -4.64 17.83 -19.58
C GLU A 255 -4.11 17.72 -18.14
N PHE A 256 -3.14 16.84 -17.97
CA PHE A 256 -2.43 16.68 -16.70
C PHE A 256 -1.31 17.72 -16.59
N THR A 257 -1.24 18.44 -15.46
CA THR A 257 -0.13 19.32 -15.12
C THR A 257 0.50 18.94 -13.79
N ALA A 258 1.83 19.04 -13.70
CA ALA A 258 2.58 18.66 -12.50
C ALA A 258 2.22 19.54 -11.30
N GLU A 259 1.99 20.83 -11.54
CA GLU A 259 1.64 21.82 -10.52
C GLU A 259 0.26 21.58 -9.92
N ALA A 260 -0.76 21.31 -10.77
CA ALA A 260 -2.11 21.04 -10.29
C ALA A 260 -2.16 19.73 -9.47
N TRP A 261 -1.43 18.71 -9.93
CA TRP A 261 -1.28 17.46 -9.20
C TRP A 261 -0.58 17.66 -7.85
N LEU A 262 0.55 18.38 -7.83
CA LEU A 262 1.27 18.68 -6.59
C LEU A 262 0.40 19.47 -5.61
N GLY A 263 -0.36 20.47 -6.09
CA GLY A 263 -1.29 21.24 -5.27
C GLY A 263 -2.35 20.34 -4.61
N MET A 264 -2.99 19.47 -5.39
CA MET A 264 -4.00 18.54 -4.90
C MET A 264 -3.47 17.56 -3.84
N VAL A 265 -2.28 16.99 -4.07
CA VAL A 265 -1.65 16.10 -3.08
C VAL A 265 -1.26 16.89 -1.82
N SER A 266 -0.76 18.12 -1.99
CA SER A 266 -0.39 19.00 -0.88
C SER A 266 -1.59 19.34 0.01
N GLU A 267 -2.75 19.67 -0.57
CA GLU A 267 -3.98 19.91 0.19
C GLU A 267 -4.40 18.69 1.03
N THR A 268 -4.21 17.48 0.49
CA THR A 268 -4.51 16.24 1.23
C THR A 268 -3.56 16.05 2.41
N ALA A 269 -2.28 16.36 2.22
CA ALA A 269 -1.29 16.33 3.30
C ALA A 269 -1.54 17.42 4.36
N GLU A 270 -1.95 18.62 3.95
CA GLU A 270 -2.31 19.72 4.85
C GLU A 270 -3.51 19.35 5.73
N ARG A 271 -4.56 18.74 5.16
CA ARG A 271 -5.68 18.20 5.95
C ARG A 271 -5.21 17.21 7.02
N ALA A 272 -4.27 16.32 6.69
CA ALA A 272 -3.71 15.38 7.66
C ALA A 272 -3.01 16.10 8.83
N GLU A 273 -2.22 17.12 8.53
CA GLU A 273 -1.52 17.91 9.55
C GLU A 273 -2.47 18.74 10.42
N ASP A 274 -3.48 19.37 9.82
CA ASP A 274 -4.45 20.20 10.55
C ASP A 274 -5.27 19.37 11.54
N VAL A 275 -5.69 18.17 11.12
CA VAL A 275 -6.39 17.22 11.99
C VAL A 275 -5.48 16.78 13.15
N LEU A 276 -4.19 16.51 12.86
CA LEU A 276 -3.21 16.11 13.86
C LEU A 276 -2.92 17.24 14.87
N ARG A 277 -2.79 18.49 14.40
CA ARG A 277 -2.61 19.68 15.26
C ARG A 277 -3.83 19.92 16.14
N GLY A 278 -5.04 19.69 15.60
CA GLY A 278 -6.29 19.83 16.34
C GLY A 278 -6.54 18.73 17.38
N LYS A 279 -5.77 17.63 17.36
CA LYS A 279 -5.94 16.43 18.22
C LYS A 279 -7.39 15.88 18.25
N ARG A 280 -8.14 16.06 17.17
CA ARG A 280 -9.57 15.70 17.12
C ARG A 280 -9.78 14.24 16.74
N ASP A 281 -9.19 13.85 15.61
CA ASP A 281 -9.37 12.54 14.99
C ASP A 281 -8.05 12.04 14.40
N VAL A 282 -7.26 11.37 15.22
CA VAL A 282 -5.95 10.83 14.82
C VAL A 282 -6.07 9.70 13.78
N ASP A 283 -7.23 9.03 13.69
CA ASP A 283 -7.49 8.02 12.66
C ASP A 283 -7.63 8.70 11.30
N ALA A 284 -8.42 9.77 11.21
CA ALA A 284 -8.56 10.55 9.99
C ALA A 284 -7.22 11.14 9.53
N ALA A 285 -6.39 11.65 10.44
CA ALA A 285 -5.06 12.16 10.11
C ALA A 285 -4.16 11.08 9.47
N ALA A 286 -4.14 9.86 10.04
CA ALA A 286 -3.39 8.74 9.50
C ALA A 286 -3.89 8.33 8.10
N GLN A 287 -5.21 8.26 7.90
CA GLN A 287 -5.82 7.92 6.61
C GLN A 287 -5.49 8.98 5.54
N GLN A 288 -5.58 10.27 5.87
CA GLN A 288 -5.26 11.36 4.93
C GLN A 288 -3.77 11.35 4.53
N ALA A 289 -2.86 11.14 5.49
CA ALA A 289 -1.44 11.02 5.21
C ALA A 289 -1.13 9.80 4.30
N GLN A 290 -1.75 8.65 4.57
CA GLN A 290 -1.63 7.46 3.74
C GLN A 290 -2.20 7.70 2.32
N SER A 291 -3.31 8.43 2.20
CA SER A 291 -3.89 8.76 0.91
C SER A 291 -2.96 9.64 0.06
N ALA A 292 -2.32 10.65 0.67
CA ALA A 292 -1.35 11.47 -0.04
C ALA A 292 -0.13 10.65 -0.50
N ILE A 293 0.36 9.73 0.34
CA ILE A 293 1.42 8.77 -0.01
C ILE A 293 1.04 7.91 -1.22
N ILE A 294 -0.18 7.37 -1.23
CA ILE A 294 -0.69 6.56 -2.33
C ILE A 294 -0.78 7.41 -3.61
N ALA A 295 -1.38 8.60 -3.54
CA ALA A 295 -1.51 9.49 -4.68
C ALA A 295 -0.15 9.90 -5.27
N MET A 296 0.84 10.19 -4.42
CA MET A 296 2.22 10.43 -4.85
C MET A 296 2.81 9.24 -5.60
N THR A 297 2.64 8.04 -5.06
CA THR A 297 3.17 6.80 -5.64
C THR A 297 2.53 6.53 -7.00
N TYR A 298 1.22 6.63 -7.12
CA TYR A 298 0.51 6.45 -8.40
C TYR A 298 0.87 7.53 -9.42
N GLY A 299 1.06 8.78 -9.00
CA GLY A 299 1.56 9.83 -9.89
C GLY A 299 2.88 9.44 -10.57
N TYR A 300 3.86 8.97 -9.79
CA TYR A 300 5.14 8.50 -10.36
C TYR A 300 5.05 7.20 -11.15
N LEU A 301 4.08 6.32 -10.86
CA LEU A 301 3.83 5.12 -11.68
C LEU A 301 3.20 5.45 -13.03
N THR A 302 2.37 6.48 -13.09
CA THR A 302 1.47 6.72 -14.23
C THR A 302 1.83 7.93 -15.09
N ARG A 303 2.54 8.91 -14.52
CA ARG A 303 2.94 10.19 -15.14
C ARG A 303 4.44 10.45 -14.99
N ALA A 304 5.24 9.38 -14.93
CA ALA A 304 6.68 9.44 -14.70
C ALA A 304 7.39 10.49 -15.57
N GLU A 305 7.17 10.47 -16.88
CA GLU A 305 7.84 11.38 -17.83
C GLU A 305 7.56 12.86 -17.51
N THR A 306 6.29 13.22 -17.30
CA THR A 306 5.90 14.59 -16.95
C THR A 306 6.44 15.01 -15.59
N LEU A 307 6.50 14.10 -14.62
CA LEU A 307 6.95 14.41 -13.26
C LEU A 307 8.48 14.46 -13.13
N HIS A 308 9.20 13.62 -13.88
CA HIS A 308 10.68 13.57 -13.89
C HIS A 308 11.31 14.64 -14.78
N SER A 309 10.56 15.25 -15.69
CA SER A 309 11.04 16.39 -16.49
C SER A 309 10.96 17.73 -15.75
N GLN A 310 10.44 17.74 -14.52
CA GLN A 310 10.29 18.96 -13.72
C GLN A 310 11.63 19.47 -13.17
N PRO A 311 11.73 20.77 -12.85
CA PRO A 311 12.95 21.35 -12.28
C PRO A 311 13.25 20.84 -10.86
N GLU A 312 14.47 21.04 -10.38
CA GLU A 312 14.92 20.57 -9.07
C GLU A 312 14.01 21.01 -7.91
N ASP A 313 13.50 22.24 -7.94
CA ASP A 313 12.61 22.77 -6.90
C ASP A 313 11.29 21.97 -6.78
N PHE A 314 10.81 21.40 -7.88
CA PHE A 314 9.66 20.50 -7.86
C PHE A 314 10.00 19.20 -7.14
N HIS A 315 11.14 18.57 -7.46
CA HIS A 315 11.58 17.35 -6.79
C HIS A 315 11.83 17.55 -5.30
N LYS A 316 12.43 18.69 -4.93
CA LYS A 316 12.56 19.10 -3.54
C LYS A 316 11.20 19.17 -2.85
N SER A 317 10.21 19.78 -3.50
CA SER A 317 8.85 19.88 -2.97
C SER A 317 8.21 18.49 -2.77
N ILE A 318 8.42 17.57 -3.71
CA ILE A 318 7.94 16.19 -3.62
C ILE A 318 8.58 15.43 -2.45
N GLN A 319 9.91 15.51 -2.29
CA GLN A 319 10.57 14.81 -1.19
C GLN A 319 10.13 15.36 0.17
N ARG A 320 9.98 16.68 0.27
CA ARG A 320 9.47 17.32 1.49
C ARG A 320 8.02 16.94 1.77
N LEU A 321 7.18 16.86 0.73
CA LEU A 321 5.79 16.43 0.87
C LEU A 321 5.71 14.97 1.32
N ARG A 322 6.47 14.06 0.69
CA ARG A 322 6.55 12.65 1.11
C ARG A 322 7.02 12.52 2.56
N TRP A 323 8.09 13.23 2.92
CA TRP A 323 8.58 13.29 4.29
C TRP A 323 7.51 13.75 5.29
N ARG A 324 6.79 14.84 4.99
CA ARG A 324 5.69 15.34 5.84
C ARG A 324 4.61 14.29 6.03
N CYS A 325 4.19 13.61 4.97
CA CYS A 325 3.16 12.57 5.04
C CYS A 325 3.61 11.36 5.88
N GLU A 326 4.82 10.84 5.65
CA GLU A 326 5.36 9.71 6.42
C GLU A 326 5.49 10.08 7.91
N LEU A 327 5.98 11.29 8.21
CA LEU A 327 6.08 11.79 9.58
C LEU A 327 4.70 11.98 10.23
N ALA A 328 3.73 12.55 9.52
CA ALA A 328 2.37 12.75 10.01
C ALA A 328 1.67 11.40 10.27
N LEU A 329 1.81 10.43 9.37
CA LEU A 329 1.31 9.07 9.53
C LEU A 329 1.87 8.41 10.79
N GLY A 330 3.20 8.44 10.95
CA GLY A 330 3.87 7.87 12.11
C GLY A 330 3.42 8.51 13.43
N ARG A 331 3.33 9.85 13.46
CA ARG A 331 2.86 10.58 14.65
C ARG A 331 1.39 10.29 14.96
N ALA A 332 0.52 10.21 13.95
CA ALA A 332 -0.89 9.91 14.12
C ALA A 332 -1.10 8.51 14.70
N LEU A 333 -0.44 7.50 14.13
CA LEU A 333 -0.50 6.11 14.60
C LEU A 333 0.04 5.96 16.04
N ALA A 334 1.14 6.63 16.36
CA ALA A 334 1.68 6.65 17.72
C ALA A 334 0.72 7.32 18.72
N ALA A 335 0.09 8.44 18.31
CA ALA A 335 -0.80 9.21 19.16
C ALA A 335 -2.08 8.44 19.56
N LYS A 336 -2.59 7.54 18.70
CA LYS A 336 -3.73 6.65 19.03
C LYS A 336 -3.52 5.86 20.32
N HIS A 337 -2.27 5.54 20.62
CA HIS A 337 -1.89 4.67 21.73
C HIS A 337 -1.09 5.42 22.78
N ALA A 338 -1.10 6.76 22.83
CA ALA A 338 -0.27 7.52 23.76
C ALA A 338 -0.48 7.15 25.25
N ASP A 339 -1.67 6.67 25.60
CA ASP A 339 -2.01 6.26 26.98
C ASP A 339 -1.63 4.81 27.31
N THR A 340 -1.45 3.95 26.30
CA THR A 340 -1.20 2.51 26.49
C THR A 340 0.21 2.24 27.06
N PRO A 341 1.29 2.90 26.60
CA PRO A 341 2.64 2.79 27.18
C PRO A 341 2.82 3.55 28.50
N ASN A 342 1.94 4.49 28.85
CA ASN A 342 2.10 5.37 30.02
C ASN A 342 1.57 4.78 31.34
N LYS A 343 0.95 3.59 31.33
CA LYS A 343 0.61 2.87 32.56
C LYS A 343 1.85 2.13 33.09
N SER A 344 2.62 2.84 33.91
CA SER A 344 3.72 2.39 34.79
C SER A 344 4.32 0.99 34.53
N ASN A 345 5.60 1.00 34.13
CA ASN A 345 6.57 -0.09 34.09
C ASN A 345 6.54 -1.05 32.88
N ALA A 346 7.67 -1.02 32.16
CA ALA A 346 8.26 -2.06 31.32
C ALA A 346 7.31 -3.19 30.86
N SER A 347 6.82 -3.04 29.63
CA SER A 347 6.17 -4.09 28.82
C SER A 347 4.65 -4.22 28.97
N TRP A 348 3.92 -3.16 28.59
CA TRP A 348 2.49 -3.26 28.21
C TRP A 348 2.24 -4.37 27.17
N LEU A 349 3.25 -4.71 26.37
CA LEU A 349 3.25 -5.84 25.43
C LEU A 349 3.00 -7.19 26.12
N SER A 350 3.51 -7.38 27.34
CA SER A 350 3.34 -8.61 28.12
C SER A 350 2.33 -8.48 29.27
N ASP A 351 1.71 -7.32 29.44
CA ASP A 351 0.75 -7.10 30.51
C ASP A 351 -0.55 -7.85 30.23
N THR A 352 -0.81 -8.88 31.04
CA THR A 352 -2.04 -9.69 30.96
C THR A 352 -3.29 -8.93 31.41
N SER A 353 -3.15 -7.77 32.03
CA SER A 353 -4.27 -6.88 32.39
C SER A 353 -4.91 -6.22 31.16
N ILE A 354 -4.16 -6.08 30.06
CA ILE A 354 -4.65 -5.48 28.82
C ILE A 354 -5.18 -6.60 27.90
N PRO A 355 -6.44 -6.51 27.42
CA PRO A 355 -7.00 -7.49 26.50
C PRO A 355 -6.10 -7.73 25.28
N LEU A 356 -5.97 -8.99 24.88
CA LEU A 356 -5.10 -9.38 23.78
C LEU A 356 -5.42 -8.63 22.47
N GLN A 357 -6.70 -8.41 22.16
CA GLN A 357 -7.10 -7.67 20.96
C GLN A 357 -6.63 -6.20 20.97
N THR A 358 -6.69 -5.55 22.13
CA THR A 358 -6.17 -4.18 22.31
C THR A 358 -4.65 -4.16 22.18
N ARG A 359 -3.95 -5.14 22.78
CA ARG A 359 -2.49 -5.26 22.62
C ARG A 359 -2.08 -5.52 21.17
N LYS A 360 -2.83 -6.37 20.45
CA LYS A 360 -2.64 -6.65 19.02
C LYS A 360 -2.79 -5.39 18.17
N ALA A 361 -3.86 -4.63 18.39
CA ALA A 361 -4.12 -3.39 17.65
C ALA A 361 -3.01 -2.36 17.91
N ALA A 362 -2.66 -2.12 19.18
CA ALA A 362 -1.59 -1.20 19.56
C ALA A 362 -0.22 -1.62 19.00
N ALA A 363 0.11 -2.92 19.02
CA ALA A 363 1.36 -3.42 18.49
C ALA A 363 1.44 -3.25 16.96
N LYS A 364 0.34 -3.50 16.24
CA LYS A 364 0.26 -3.26 14.79
C LYS A 364 0.46 -1.80 14.44
N ASP A 365 -0.26 -0.90 15.13
CA ASP A 365 -0.20 0.53 14.85
C ASP A 365 1.16 1.12 15.22
N LEU A 366 1.77 0.72 16.35
CA LEU A 366 3.08 1.22 16.76
C LEU A 366 4.22 0.69 15.87
N LEU A 367 4.13 -0.54 15.37
CA LEU A 367 5.07 -1.04 14.36
C LEU A 367 4.92 -0.29 13.03
N ALA A 368 3.69 -0.02 12.60
CA ALA A 368 3.44 0.81 11.42
C ALA A 368 3.93 2.25 11.63
N ALA A 369 3.80 2.79 12.85
CA ALA A 369 4.34 4.10 13.22
C ALA A 369 5.86 4.13 13.17
N GLU A 370 6.53 3.07 13.63
CA GLU A 370 7.99 2.95 13.55
C GLU A 370 8.43 2.93 12.10
N THR A 371 7.79 2.10 11.27
CA THR A 371 8.10 2.03 9.84
C THR A 371 7.94 3.39 9.16
N ALA A 372 6.83 4.10 9.41
CA ALA A 372 6.57 5.42 8.83
C ALA A 372 7.56 6.50 9.31
N THR A 373 7.91 6.52 10.61
CA THR A 373 8.90 7.48 11.13
C THR A 373 10.32 7.16 10.63
N SER A 374 10.68 5.89 10.50
CA SER A 374 11.91 5.42 9.87
C SER A 374 11.99 5.76 8.38
N HIS A 375 10.87 5.70 7.64
CA HIS A 375 10.79 6.17 6.26
C HIS A 375 11.02 7.67 6.14
N ALA A 376 10.35 8.47 7.00
CA ALA A 376 10.57 9.91 7.06
C ALA A 376 12.06 10.22 7.35
N LEU A 377 12.67 9.49 8.28
CA LEU A 377 14.09 9.66 8.60
C LEU A 377 14.98 9.32 7.41
N SER A 378 14.68 8.23 6.70
CA SER A 378 15.42 7.81 5.52
C SER A 378 15.41 8.88 4.43
N LEU A 379 14.29 9.60 4.24
CA LEU A 379 14.19 10.70 3.29
C LEU A 379 15.02 11.91 3.75
N ALA A 380 14.84 12.32 5.01
CA ALA A 380 15.48 13.52 5.55
C ALA A 380 17.01 13.40 5.70
N THR A 381 17.53 12.17 5.78
CA THR A 381 18.98 11.90 5.91
C THR A 381 19.60 11.32 4.65
N ASP A 382 18.79 11.09 3.62
CA ASP A 382 19.18 10.41 2.38
C ASP A 382 19.93 9.09 2.64
N SER A 383 19.32 8.23 3.48
CA SER A 383 19.91 6.95 3.85
C SER A 383 20.21 6.11 2.61
N ALA A 384 21.47 5.66 2.49
CA ALA A 384 21.95 4.87 1.36
C ALA A 384 21.34 3.45 1.26
N SER A 385 20.52 3.02 2.24
CA SER A 385 19.89 1.70 2.23
C SER A 385 18.58 1.72 1.43
N PRO A 386 18.48 0.95 0.32
CA PRO A 386 17.24 0.82 -0.43
C PRO A 386 16.10 0.22 0.41
N ALA A 387 16.42 -0.53 1.47
CA ALA A 387 15.44 -1.13 2.34
C ALA A 387 14.73 -0.09 3.25
N SER A 388 15.37 1.05 3.55
CA SER A 388 14.79 2.08 4.43
C SER A 388 14.07 3.19 3.68
N ASN A 389 14.34 3.37 2.38
CA ASN A 389 13.76 4.43 1.59
C ASN A 389 12.34 4.05 1.14
N PRO A 390 11.31 4.84 1.48
CA PRO A 390 9.92 4.51 1.18
C PRO A 390 9.65 4.40 -0.32
N TRP A 391 10.39 5.12 -1.17
CA TRP A 391 10.22 5.04 -2.62
C TRP A 391 10.68 3.71 -3.20
N PHE A 392 11.81 3.17 -2.73
CA PHE A 392 12.34 1.88 -3.20
C PHE A 392 11.43 0.70 -2.83
N GLN A 393 10.60 0.86 -1.79
CA GLN A 393 9.62 -0.15 -1.40
C GLN A 393 8.37 -0.12 -2.29
N THR A 394 8.04 1.03 -2.87
CA THR A 394 6.77 1.25 -3.60
C THR A 394 6.92 1.46 -5.09
N LEU A 395 8.10 1.84 -5.58
CA LEU A 395 8.38 2.16 -6.98
C LEU A 395 9.57 1.36 -7.53
N PRO A 396 9.57 1.01 -8.83
CA PRO A 396 10.78 0.62 -9.54
C PRO A 396 11.87 1.68 -9.44
N PRO A 397 13.16 1.30 -9.36
CA PRO A 397 14.27 2.25 -9.17
C PRO A 397 14.31 3.39 -10.18
N GLU A 398 13.88 3.14 -11.42
CA GLU A 398 13.90 4.09 -12.53
C GLU A 398 12.84 5.20 -12.39
N LEU A 399 11.83 4.97 -11.55
CA LEU A 399 10.72 5.91 -11.33
C LEU A 399 10.88 6.71 -10.04
N ILE A 400 11.94 6.47 -9.27
CA ILE A 400 12.15 7.12 -7.98
C ILE A 400 12.56 8.58 -8.17
N PRO A 401 11.84 9.55 -7.58
CA PRO A 401 12.26 10.94 -7.64
C PRO A 401 13.63 11.14 -6.97
N PRO A 402 14.48 12.05 -7.49
CA PRO A 402 15.77 12.33 -6.88
C PRO A 402 15.58 12.88 -5.47
N ASN A 403 16.55 12.63 -4.59
CA ASN A 403 16.58 13.12 -3.22
C ASN A 403 17.96 13.69 -2.90
N LYS A 404 18.02 14.72 -2.05
CA LYS A 404 19.27 15.24 -1.49
C LYS A 404 19.06 15.60 -0.01
N ALA A 405 19.98 15.19 0.86
CA ALA A 405 19.90 15.49 2.29
C ALA A 405 19.87 17.01 2.59
N GLU A 406 20.51 17.84 1.75
CA GLU A 406 20.54 19.30 1.88
C GLU A 406 19.19 19.99 1.67
N TRP A 407 18.19 19.27 1.15
CA TRP A 407 16.83 19.79 0.99
C TRP A 407 16.03 19.87 2.30
N PHE A 408 16.56 19.29 3.38
CA PHE A 408 15.94 19.26 4.71
C PHE A 408 16.76 20.07 5.73
N THR A 409 16.07 20.89 6.51
CA THR A 409 16.73 21.69 7.56
C THR A 409 17.15 20.81 8.74
N ASP A 410 18.08 21.31 9.57
CA ASP A 410 18.43 20.62 10.82
C ASP A 410 17.21 20.44 11.73
N GLU A 411 16.33 21.45 11.80
CA GLU A 411 15.09 21.38 12.56
C GLU A 411 14.17 20.25 12.05
N GLU A 412 14.00 20.08 10.75
CA GLU A 412 13.16 19.01 10.18
C GLU A 412 13.74 17.62 10.47
N ARG A 413 15.06 17.48 10.35
CA ARG A 413 15.76 16.26 10.75
C ARG A 413 15.59 15.99 12.25
N GLY A 414 15.73 17.02 13.09
CA GLY A 414 15.54 16.92 14.54
C GLY A 414 14.11 16.51 14.93
N ARG A 415 13.08 17.09 14.30
CA ARG A 415 11.67 16.69 14.48
C ARG A 415 11.44 15.21 14.11
N THR A 416 12.13 14.73 13.09
CA THR A 416 12.02 13.34 12.64
C THR A 416 12.65 12.38 13.64
N TRP A 417 13.86 12.69 14.12
CA TRP A 417 14.52 11.95 15.20
C TRP A 417 13.68 11.92 16.48
N TYR A 418 13.05 13.04 16.83
CA TYR A 418 12.15 13.11 17.97
C TYR A 418 10.98 12.12 17.83
N ALA A 419 10.31 12.11 16.67
CA ALA A 419 9.20 11.19 16.42
C ALA A 419 9.63 9.71 16.49
N CYS A 420 10.79 9.35 15.91
CA CYS A 420 11.36 8.01 16.02
C CYS A 420 11.59 7.62 17.50
N GLY A 421 12.18 8.54 18.27
CA GLY A 421 12.46 8.33 19.69
C GLY A 421 11.20 8.08 20.54
N ILE A 422 10.12 8.83 20.28
CA ILE A 422 8.83 8.61 20.94
C ILE A 422 8.26 7.23 20.62
N VAL A 423 8.29 6.82 19.35
CA VAL A 423 7.78 5.50 18.92
C VAL A 423 8.64 4.36 19.49
N HIS A 424 9.96 4.48 19.45
CA HIS A 424 10.87 3.50 20.06
C HIS A 424 10.65 3.39 21.57
N THR A 425 10.42 4.50 22.26
CA THR A 425 10.06 4.47 23.70
C THR A 425 8.76 3.69 23.90
N ALA A 426 7.74 3.94 23.10
CA ALA A 426 6.45 3.25 23.18
C ALA A 426 6.57 1.73 22.90
N LEU A 427 7.51 1.32 22.03
CA LEU A 427 7.80 -0.08 21.72
C LEU A 427 8.73 -0.77 22.74
N GLY A 428 9.19 -0.04 23.76
CA GLY A 428 10.11 -0.55 24.78
C GLY A 428 11.57 -0.65 24.31
N GLU A 429 11.94 0.06 23.24
CA GLU A 429 13.31 0.18 22.72
C GLU A 429 14.02 1.40 23.30
N CYS A 430 14.07 1.49 24.63
CA CYS A 430 14.58 2.67 25.36
C CYS A 430 16.01 3.07 24.97
N LEU A 431 16.88 2.12 24.62
CA LEU A 431 18.25 2.41 24.19
C LEU A 431 18.28 3.09 22.81
N PHE A 432 17.50 2.60 21.84
CA PHE A 432 17.38 3.24 20.53
C PHE A 432 16.69 4.60 20.67
N ALA A 433 15.62 4.67 21.46
CA ALA A 433 14.92 5.91 21.75
C ALA A 433 15.85 6.99 22.34
N ALA A 434 16.69 6.64 23.31
CA ALA A 434 17.64 7.58 23.90
C ALA A 434 18.63 8.12 22.84
N GLY A 435 19.17 7.26 21.97
CA GLY A 435 20.05 7.70 20.88
C GLY A 435 19.37 8.61 19.87
N ASP A 436 18.10 8.34 19.53
CA ASP A 436 17.33 9.16 18.61
C ASP A 436 17.00 10.53 19.23
N LEU A 437 16.58 10.55 20.49
CA LEU A 437 16.25 11.78 21.21
C LEU A 437 17.49 12.65 21.48
N GLU A 438 18.66 12.04 21.70
CA GLU A 438 19.93 12.77 21.78
C GLU A 438 20.25 13.48 20.45
N ARG A 439 20.06 12.81 19.31
CA ARG A 439 20.24 13.43 17.99
C ARG A 439 19.21 14.53 17.74
N ALA A 440 17.97 14.31 18.16
CA ALA A 440 16.91 15.31 18.09
C ALA A 440 17.26 16.58 18.86
N GLU A 441 17.76 16.45 20.09
CA GLU A 441 18.17 17.58 20.94
C GLU A 441 19.30 18.40 20.29
N ARG A 442 20.28 17.73 19.66
CA ARG A 442 21.40 18.40 18.98
C ARG A 442 20.96 19.20 17.77
N LEU A 443 20.04 18.66 16.97
CA LEU A 443 19.61 19.25 15.69
C LEU A 443 18.45 20.24 15.85
N TRP A 444 17.68 20.14 16.93
CA TRP A 444 16.54 21.01 17.23
C TRP A 444 16.67 21.62 18.63
N PRO A 445 17.70 22.47 18.87
CA PRO A 445 17.95 23.06 20.16
C PRO A 445 16.82 24.01 20.55
N GLY A 446 16.01 23.62 21.54
CA GLY A 446 14.83 24.37 21.98
C GLY A 446 13.52 23.98 21.29
N GLY A 447 13.47 22.86 20.57
CA GLY A 447 12.20 22.23 20.16
C GLY A 447 11.30 21.93 21.37
N GLU A 448 9.97 22.09 21.22
CA GLU A 448 8.95 22.04 22.29
C GLU A 448 9.54 22.06 23.71
N LYS A 449 10.09 23.22 24.12
CA LYS A 449 11.22 23.49 25.04
C LYS A 449 11.49 22.63 26.30
N GLU A 450 10.61 21.72 26.71
CA GLU A 450 10.87 20.71 27.77
C GLU A 450 10.65 19.26 27.29
N GLY A 451 9.81 19.04 26.27
CA GLY A 451 9.37 17.71 25.83
C GLY A 451 10.48 16.81 25.27
N VAL A 452 11.45 17.34 24.53
CA VAL A 452 12.58 16.52 24.01
C VAL A 452 13.49 16.04 25.13
N LYS A 453 13.82 16.93 26.08
CA LYS A 453 14.68 16.62 27.23
C LYS A 453 13.99 15.68 28.21
N GLU A 454 12.71 15.91 28.48
CA GLU A 454 11.89 15.03 29.31
C GLU A 454 11.74 13.64 28.68
N ALA A 455 11.47 13.58 27.36
CA ALA A 455 11.42 12.31 26.65
C ALA A 455 12.77 11.60 26.70
N PHE A 456 13.88 12.31 26.52
CA PHE A 456 15.22 11.74 26.60
C PHE A 456 15.52 11.19 28.00
N ALA A 457 15.20 11.95 29.05
CA ALA A 457 15.35 11.50 30.44
C ALA A 457 14.52 10.24 30.71
N ARG A 458 13.25 10.23 30.29
CA ARG A 458 12.36 9.07 30.42
C ARG A 458 12.89 7.84 29.68
N ALA A 459 13.35 8.01 28.44
CA ALA A 459 13.94 6.93 27.67
C ALA A 459 15.18 6.37 28.40
N ARG A 460 16.05 7.25 28.92
CA ARG A 460 17.26 6.87 29.66
C ARG A 460 16.96 6.12 30.96
N GLU A 461 15.97 6.54 31.72
CA GLU A 461 15.51 5.84 32.94
C GLU A 461 14.94 4.46 32.63
N GLY A 462 14.29 4.31 31.47
CA GLY A 462 13.73 3.06 30.99
C GLY A 462 14.74 2.07 30.40
N ILE A 463 16.04 2.40 30.33
CA ILE A 463 17.06 1.49 29.76
C ILE A 463 17.32 0.33 30.73
N ASP A 464 16.92 -0.87 30.31
CA ASP A 464 17.41 -2.12 30.90
C ASP A 464 18.65 -2.61 30.11
N TRP A 465 19.83 -2.45 30.72
CA TRP A 465 21.12 -2.86 30.13
C TRP A 465 21.25 -4.38 29.90
N ASN A 466 20.34 -5.19 30.45
CA ASN A 466 20.31 -6.62 30.22
C ASN A 466 19.52 -6.99 28.96
N VAL A 467 18.71 -6.09 28.43
CA VAL A 467 17.89 -6.30 27.23
C VAL A 467 18.69 -5.89 26.00
N ARG A 468 18.84 -6.82 25.06
CA ARG A 468 19.50 -6.55 23.78
C ARG A 468 18.65 -5.61 22.92
N PRO A 469 19.26 -4.74 22.11
CA PRO A 469 18.51 -3.89 21.17
C PRO A 469 17.66 -4.73 20.20
N GLY A 470 16.48 -4.23 19.85
CA GLY A 470 15.54 -4.89 18.92
C GLY A 470 14.67 -5.99 19.53
N VAL A 471 14.76 -6.22 20.84
CA VAL A 471 13.90 -7.19 21.55
C VAL A 471 12.47 -6.68 21.70
N GLY A 472 12.28 -5.38 21.95
CA GLY A 472 10.96 -4.73 22.01
C GLY A 472 10.23 -4.82 20.68
N LEU A 473 10.91 -4.51 19.57
CA LEU A 473 10.37 -4.66 18.21
C LEU A 473 9.96 -6.11 17.92
N LYS A 474 10.81 -7.08 18.28
CA LYS A 474 10.48 -8.51 18.11
C LYS A 474 9.29 -8.94 18.94
N ARG A 475 9.14 -8.44 20.18
CA ARG A 475 7.99 -8.71 21.04
C ARG A 475 6.72 -8.11 20.46
N ALA A 476 6.75 -6.85 20.04
CA ALA A 476 5.62 -6.20 19.38
C ALA A 476 5.21 -6.96 18.12
N ALA A 477 6.17 -7.39 17.29
CA ALA A 477 5.91 -8.19 16.11
C ALA A 477 5.30 -9.58 16.45
N GLY A 478 5.73 -10.18 17.56
CA GLY A 478 5.14 -11.42 18.08
C GLY A 478 3.68 -11.24 18.48
N VAL A 479 3.38 -10.22 19.30
CA VAL A 479 2.01 -9.90 19.76
C VAL A 479 1.11 -9.56 18.56
N ALA A 480 1.59 -8.77 17.61
CA ALA A 480 0.83 -8.38 16.42
C ALA A 480 0.41 -9.57 15.53
N ARG A 481 1.12 -10.70 15.61
CA ARG A 481 0.90 -11.93 14.83
C ARG A 481 0.26 -13.07 15.62
N GLU A 482 0.06 -12.89 16.92
CA GLU A 482 -0.58 -13.89 17.76
C GLU A 482 -2.01 -14.13 17.23
N GLU A 483 -2.47 -15.39 17.16
CA GLU A 483 -3.84 -15.75 16.72
C GLU A 483 -4.80 -15.75 17.90
#